data_AF-A0A1Y1XTK6-F1
#
_entry.id   AF-A0A1Y1XTK6-F1
#
_cell.length_a   1.000
_cell.length_b   1.000
_cell.length_c   1.000
_cell.angle_alpha   90.00
_cell.angle_beta   90.00
_cell.angle_gamma   90.00
#
_symmetry.space_group_name_H-M   'P 1'
#
loop_
_entity.id
_entity.type
_entity.pdbx_description
1 polymer ?
#
loop_
_entity_poly.entity_id
_entity_poly.type
_entity_poly.pdbx_seq_one_letter_code
_entity_poly.pdbx_strand_id
1 'polypeptide(L)'
;MRLAGLITLASWLVGSGVTGQIPSSCPARAPTNRFLKKAGCPWIRQGDNGTIGSCCEEKDSCYSNCNKKKNECDEEFRGCMLDLCINEFVPANPEWGDTTKCLDYWNQLDAAGARRWRLHRAEDFSCQAYERARKSGRCTT
;
A
#
# COMPACT_ATOMS: atom_id res chain seq x y z
N MET A 1 8.14 -55.12 -46.47
CA MET A 1 9.55 -54.69 -46.28
C MET A 1 9.55 -53.50 -45.34
N ARG A 2 10.33 -53.58 -44.23
CA ARG A 2 11.05 -52.52 -43.48
C ARG A 2 10.31 -51.19 -43.20
N LEU A 3 10.23 -50.61 -42.00
CA LEU A 3 11.05 -50.67 -40.79
C LEU A 3 10.29 -50.00 -39.64
N ALA A 4 10.67 -50.38 -38.42
CA ALA A 4 10.26 -49.83 -37.13
C ALA A 4 10.42 -48.31 -36.99
N GLY A 5 9.65 -47.74 -36.07
CA GLY A 5 9.87 -46.40 -35.54
C GLY A 5 8.88 -46.06 -34.42
N LEU A 6 8.99 -46.75 -33.27
CA LEU A 6 8.38 -46.30 -32.01
C LEU A 6 8.98 -44.93 -31.67
N ILE A 7 8.13 -43.90 -31.58
CA ILE A 7 8.49 -42.65 -30.90
C ILE A 7 7.78 -42.64 -29.56
N THR A 8 8.55 -42.93 -28.52
CA THR A 8 8.21 -42.72 -27.12
C THR A 8 8.08 -41.21 -26.88
N LEU A 9 6.86 -40.69 -26.83
CA LEU A 9 6.62 -39.36 -26.29
C LEU A 9 6.66 -39.47 -24.77
N ALA A 10 7.84 -39.16 -24.22
CA ALA A 10 8.08 -39.05 -22.80
C ALA A 10 7.12 -38.04 -22.16
N SER A 11 6.41 -38.50 -21.14
CA SER A 11 5.64 -37.71 -20.20
C SER A 11 6.49 -36.60 -19.59
N TRP A 12 6.17 -35.34 -19.91
CA TRP A 12 6.58 -34.21 -19.08
C TRP A 12 5.41 -33.89 -18.15
N LEU A 13 5.47 -34.48 -16.95
CA LEU A 13 4.86 -33.93 -15.76
C LEU A 13 5.44 -32.51 -15.59
N VAL A 14 4.69 -31.48 -15.98
CA VAL A 14 4.93 -30.12 -15.49
C VAL A 14 4.41 -30.07 -14.05
N GLY A 15 5.11 -30.80 -13.19
CA GLY A 15 5.15 -30.54 -11.77
C GLY A 15 6.03 -29.33 -11.58
N SER A 16 5.42 -28.15 -11.55
CA SER A 16 5.99 -27.00 -10.87
C SER A 16 4.79 -26.21 -10.39
N GLY A 17 4.38 -26.53 -9.16
CA GLY A 17 3.53 -25.65 -8.39
C GLY A 17 4.19 -24.27 -8.42
N VAL A 18 3.58 -23.37 -9.18
CA VAL A 18 3.75 -21.94 -8.94
C VAL A 18 2.89 -21.65 -7.71
N THR A 19 3.31 -22.17 -6.55
CA THR A 19 3.23 -21.40 -5.31
C THR A 19 4.30 -20.32 -5.44
N GLY A 20 4.10 -19.42 -6.40
CA GLY A 20 4.78 -18.14 -6.44
C GLY A 20 4.27 -17.41 -5.23
N GLN A 21 4.98 -17.57 -4.11
CA GLN A 21 4.84 -16.73 -2.94
C GLN A 21 4.77 -15.29 -3.44
N ILE A 22 3.59 -14.68 -3.31
CA ILE A 22 3.44 -13.27 -3.60
C ILE A 22 4.40 -12.59 -2.63
N PRO A 23 5.44 -11.89 -3.11
CA PRO A 23 6.49 -11.37 -2.24
C PRO A 23 5.82 -10.53 -1.16
N SER A 24 6.16 -10.80 0.10
CA SER A 24 5.77 -9.92 1.19
C SER A 24 6.21 -8.52 0.79
N SER A 25 5.26 -7.60 0.76
CA SER A 25 5.30 -6.22 0.25
C SER A 25 6.25 -5.29 1.01
N CYS A 26 7.32 -5.84 1.55
CA CYS A 26 8.28 -5.22 2.43
C CYS A 26 9.68 -5.78 2.15
N PRO A 27 10.62 -4.97 1.61
CA PRO A 27 11.99 -5.43 1.48
C PRO A 27 12.57 -5.76 2.86
N ALA A 28 13.46 -6.75 2.93
CA ALA A 28 13.93 -7.40 4.16
C ALA A 28 14.60 -6.48 5.20
N ARG A 29 14.82 -5.19 4.90
CA ARG A 29 15.18 -4.13 5.86
C ARG A 29 15.11 -2.77 5.14
N ALA A 30 14.03 -2.02 5.35
CA ALA A 30 14.10 -0.58 5.10
C ALA A 30 14.94 0.06 6.23
N PRO A 31 15.91 0.93 5.93
CA PRO A 31 16.75 1.55 6.96
C PRO A 31 15.90 2.42 7.90
N THR A 32 15.82 2.01 9.17
CA THR A 32 14.99 2.61 10.23
C THR A 32 15.37 4.05 10.57
N ASN A 33 16.60 4.45 10.26
CA ASN A 33 17.21 5.69 10.75
C ASN A 33 16.75 6.95 9.98
N ARG A 34 15.79 6.82 9.04
CA ARG A 34 15.26 7.93 8.23
C ARG A 34 13.79 8.25 8.48
N PHE A 35 13.07 7.41 9.23
CA PHE A 35 11.63 7.59 9.48
C PHE A 35 11.34 8.62 10.57
N LEU A 36 10.23 9.33 10.41
CA LEU A 36 9.75 10.40 11.26
C LEU A 36 8.50 9.94 12.01
N LYS A 37 8.53 10.04 13.34
CA LYS A 37 7.37 9.79 14.22
C LYS A 37 6.30 10.88 14.14
N LYS A 38 6.71 12.10 13.80
CA LYS A 38 5.85 13.27 13.62
C LYS A 38 5.61 13.52 12.12
N ALA A 39 5.12 12.49 11.44
CA ALA A 39 4.74 12.49 10.02
C ALA A 39 3.61 11.47 9.84
N GLY A 40 3.00 11.41 8.65
CA GLY A 40 1.95 10.43 8.39
C GLY A 40 0.68 10.68 9.19
N CYS A 41 -0.01 9.59 9.52
CA CYS A 41 -1.27 9.61 10.23
C CYS A 41 -1.20 10.23 11.63
N PRO A 42 -0.14 10.05 12.44
CA PRO A 42 0.02 10.78 13.69
C PRO A 42 -0.04 12.30 13.53
N TRP A 43 0.49 12.85 12.43
CA TRP A 43 0.45 14.30 12.18
C TRP A 43 -0.87 14.73 11.55
N ILE A 44 -1.37 13.97 10.58
CA ILE A 44 -2.67 14.20 9.93
C ILE A 44 -3.78 14.34 11.00
N ARG A 45 -3.90 13.37 11.90
CA ARG A 45 -4.92 13.34 12.97
C ARG A 45 -4.83 14.49 13.97
N GLN A 46 -3.68 15.18 14.07
CA GLN A 46 -3.52 16.35 14.95
C GLN A 46 -3.93 17.66 14.26
N GLY A 47 -3.94 17.68 12.93
CA GLY A 47 -4.09 18.89 12.13
C GLY A 47 -5.35 18.93 11.27
N ASP A 48 -6.16 17.87 11.26
CA ASP A 48 -7.43 17.82 10.56
C ASP A 48 -8.63 17.78 11.53
N ASN A 49 -9.80 18.18 11.05
CA ASN A 49 -11.06 18.08 11.78
C ASN A 49 -11.67 16.66 11.67
N GLY A 50 -10.85 15.61 11.49
CA GLY A 50 -11.28 14.22 11.31
C GLY A 50 -11.49 13.80 9.84
N THR A 51 -11.52 14.72 8.89
CA THR A 51 -11.79 14.41 7.47
C THR A 51 -10.69 13.54 6.85
N ILE A 52 -9.41 13.85 7.07
CA ILE A 52 -8.30 13.05 6.53
C ILE A 52 -7.97 11.88 7.48
N GLY A 53 -8.24 12.05 8.78
CA GLY A 53 -8.07 11.04 9.81
C GLY A 53 -8.81 9.73 9.52
N SER A 54 -9.94 9.78 8.81
CA SER A 54 -10.70 8.59 8.38
C SER A 54 -9.87 7.66 7.48
N CYS A 55 -9.15 8.20 6.48
CA CYS A 55 -8.26 7.39 5.64
C CYS A 55 -7.16 6.71 6.46
N CYS A 56 -6.69 7.39 7.50
CA CYS A 56 -5.71 6.82 8.41
C CYS A 56 -6.28 5.67 9.26
N GLU A 57 -7.54 5.74 9.67
CA GLU A 57 -8.24 4.65 10.35
C GLU A 57 -8.44 3.45 9.42
N GLU A 58 -8.85 3.68 8.17
CA GLU A 58 -8.96 2.63 7.15
C GLU A 58 -7.62 1.94 6.91
N LYS A 59 -6.52 2.71 6.80
CA LYS A 59 -5.17 2.17 6.68
C LYS A 59 -4.79 1.31 7.89
N ASP A 60 -5.03 1.79 9.11
CA ASP A 60 -4.70 1.05 10.34
C ASP A 60 -5.51 -0.25 10.42
N SER A 61 -6.78 -0.21 10.04
CA SER A 61 -7.65 -1.39 9.90
C SER A 61 -7.09 -2.37 8.87
N CYS A 62 -6.74 -1.90 7.67
CA CYS A 62 -6.16 -2.74 6.62
C CYS A 62 -4.83 -3.37 7.07
N TYR A 63 -3.95 -2.62 7.73
CA TYR A 63 -2.68 -3.13 8.25
C TYR A 63 -2.88 -4.24 9.30
N SER A 64 -3.99 -4.21 10.04
CA SER A 64 -4.33 -5.27 11.00
C SER A 64 -4.97 -6.51 10.35
N ASN A 65 -5.37 -6.43 9.08
CA ASN A 65 -6.03 -7.53 8.36
C ASN A 65 -5.01 -8.56 7.85
N CYS A 66 -5.19 -9.82 8.24
CA CYS A 66 -4.22 -10.87 7.95
C CYS A 66 -4.11 -11.24 6.48
N ASN A 67 -5.13 -10.93 5.68
CA ASN A 67 -5.22 -11.28 4.26
C ASN A 67 -4.80 -10.14 3.33
N LYS A 68 -4.50 -8.96 3.88
CA LYS A 68 -4.14 -7.77 3.10
C LYS A 68 -2.63 -7.59 3.08
N LYS A 69 -2.09 -7.25 1.91
CA LYS A 69 -0.67 -6.89 1.78
C LYS A 69 -0.46 -5.41 2.08
N LYS A 70 0.76 -5.04 2.49
CA LYS A 70 1.08 -3.64 2.80
C LYS A 70 0.82 -2.72 1.60
N ASN A 71 1.25 -3.12 0.41
CA ASN A 71 1.06 -2.32 -0.80
C ASN A 71 -0.42 -2.14 -1.12
N GLU A 72 -1.25 -3.18 -0.94
CA GLU A 72 -2.71 -3.08 -1.09
C GLU A 72 -3.29 -2.06 -0.10
N CYS A 73 -2.87 -2.10 1.17
CA CYS A 73 -3.31 -1.14 2.17
C CYS A 73 -2.82 0.30 1.90
N ASP A 74 -1.59 0.44 1.41
CA ASP A 74 -1.03 1.73 1.03
C ASP A 74 -1.76 2.34 -0.18
N GLU A 75 -2.16 1.49 -1.13
CA GLU A 75 -2.99 1.86 -2.29
C GLU A 75 -4.41 2.24 -1.86
N GLU A 76 -5.04 1.50 -0.95
CA GLU A 76 -6.36 1.81 -0.38
C GLU A 76 -6.33 3.16 0.34
N PHE A 77 -5.34 3.41 1.20
CA PHE A 77 -5.14 4.71 1.83
C PHE A 77 -5.08 5.83 0.80
N ARG A 78 -4.33 5.61 -0.28
CA ARG A 78 -4.15 6.60 -1.35
C ARG A 78 -5.44 6.85 -2.12
N GLY A 79 -6.23 5.81 -2.34
CA GLY A 79 -7.57 5.90 -2.93
C GLY A 79 -8.49 6.76 -2.07
N CYS A 80 -8.50 6.54 -0.76
CA CYS A 80 -9.26 7.37 0.17
C CYS A 80 -8.81 8.85 0.13
N MET A 81 -7.50 9.12 0.13
CA MET A 81 -6.97 10.49 0.01
C MET A 81 -7.38 11.18 -1.29
N LEU A 82 -7.41 10.42 -2.40
CA LEU A 82 -7.84 10.93 -3.70
C LEU A 82 -9.33 11.25 -3.69
N ASP A 83 -10.15 10.37 -3.11
CA ASP A 83 -11.61 10.55 -3.03
C ASP A 83 -11.98 11.79 -2.21
N LEU A 84 -11.36 11.97 -1.03
CA LEU A 84 -11.52 13.18 -0.22
C LEU A 84 -11.08 14.44 -0.99
N CYS A 85 -9.99 14.37 -1.74
CA CYS A 85 -9.55 15.50 -2.53
C CYS A 85 -10.62 15.91 -3.56
N ILE A 86 -11.15 14.94 -4.29
CA ILE A 86 -12.13 15.17 -5.37
C ILE A 86 -13.49 15.63 -4.81
N ASN A 87 -13.97 14.99 -3.75
CA ASN A 87 -15.33 15.16 -3.27
C ASN A 87 -15.48 16.22 -2.18
N GLU A 88 -14.41 16.50 -1.41
CA GLU A 88 -14.46 17.46 -0.29
C GLU A 88 -13.59 18.69 -0.57
N PHE A 89 -12.33 18.52 -1.01
CA PHE A 89 -11.40 19.65 -1.12
C PHE A 89 -11.64 20.51 -2.37
N VAL A 90 -11.83 19.89 -3.53
CA VAL A 90 -12.09 20.64 -4.78
C VAL A 90 -13.38 21.45 -4.68
N PRO A 91 -14.52 20.91 -4.19
CA PRO A 91 -15.74 21.69 -4.05
C PRO A 91 -15.63 22.81 -3.01
N ALA A 92 -14.90 22.59 -1.91
CA ALA A 92 -14.71 23.59 -0.86
C ALA A 92 -13.70 24.68 -1.24
N ASN A 93 -12.78 24.40 -2.17
CA ASN A 93 -11.77 25.33 -2.64
C ASN A 93 -11.52 25.18 -4.15
N PRO A 94 -12.37 25.80 -5.00
CA PRO A 94 -12.25 25.70 -6.46
C PRO A 94 -10.90 26.20 -7.01
N GLU A 95 -10.22 27.10 -6.29
CA GLU A 95 -8.88 27.59 -6.63
C GLU A 95 -7.79 26.52 -6.53
N TRP A 96 -8.01 25.46 -5.73
CA TRP A 96 -7.07 24.34 -5.58
C TRP A 96 -7.09 23.39 -6.77
N GLY A 97 -7.92 23.69 -7.78
CA GLY A 97 -7.94 23.09 -9.11
C GLY A 97 -8.82 21.85 -9.21
N ASP A 98 -8.95 21.36 -10.43
CA ASP A 98 -9.82 20.23 -10.75
C ASP A 98 -9.25 18.87 -10.32
N THR A 99 -10.02 17.82 -10.61
CA THR A 99 -9.70 16.38 -10.40
C THR A 99 -8.29 15.98 -10.84
N THR A 100 -7.74 16.61 -11.87
CA THR A 100 -6.38 16.35 -12.39
C THR A 100 -5.32 16.72 -11.37
N LYS A 101 -5.50 17.84 -10.63
CA LYS A 101 -4.55 18.23 -9.58
C LYS A 101 -4.62 17.31 -8.38
N CYS A 102 -5.79 16.76 -8.05
CA CYS A 102 -5.92 15.74 -7.01
C CYS A 102 -5.15 14.47 -7.38
N LEU A 103 -5.23 14.05 -8.64
CA LEU A 103 -4.43 12.95 -9.16
C LEU A 103 -2.93 13.27 -9.04
N ASP A 104 -2.47 14.42 -9.50
CA ASP A 104 -1.05 14.80 -9.39
C ASP A 104 -0.55 14.93 -7.94
N TYR A 105 -1.43 15.31 -7.01
CA TYR A 105 -1.09 15.42 -5.59
C TYR A 105 -0.99 14.08 -4.87
N TRP A 106 -1.73 13.06 -5.30
CA TRP A 106 -1.87 11.79 -4.60
C TRP A 106 -1.54 10.55 -5.44
N ASN A 107 -1.07 10.71 -6.69
CA ASN A 107 -0.76 9.59 -7.58
C ASN A 107 0.41 8.72 -7.11
N GLN A 108 1.15 9.12 -6.07
CA GLN A 108 2.26 8.41 -5.44
C GLN A 108 2.41 8.83 -3.97
N LEU A 109 2.99 7.97 -3.12
CA LEU A 109 3.25 8.28 -1.70
C LEU A 109 4.40 9.29 -1.47
N ASP A 110 5.02 9.75 -2.55
CA ASP A 110 6.00 10.84 -2.59
C ASP A 110 5.55 12.01 -3.47
N ALA A 111 4.30 12.02 -3.95
CA ALA A 111 3.70 13.13 -4.68
C ALA A 111 3.52 14.37 -3.78
N ALA A 112 3.12 15.52 -4.35
CA ALA A 112 3.09 16.79 -3.62
C ALA A 112 2.24 16.75 -2.34
N GLY A 113 1.06 16.11 -2.39
CA GLY A 113 0.19 15.90 -1.23
C GLY A 113 0.85 14.99 -0.19
N ALA A 114 1.42 13.89 -0.63
CA ALA A 114 2.12 12.96 0.25
C ALA A 114 3.42 13.55 0.86
N ARG A 115 4.09 14.49 0.18
CA ARG A 115 5.25 15.24 0.70
C ARG A 115 4.86 16.24 1.77
N ARG A 116 3.71 16.91 1.64
CA ARG A 116 3.18 17.83 2.67
C ARG A 116 3.10 17.16 4.03
N TRP A 117 2.61 15.91 4.06
CA TRP A 117 2.49 15.11 5.28
C TRP A 117 3.67 14.16 5.52
N ARG A 118 4.70 14.23 4.67
CA ARG A 118 5.91 13.42 4.71
C ARG A 118 5.64 11.91 4.77
N LEU A 119 4.64 11.42 4.05
CA LEU A 119 4.20 10.01 4.07
C LEU A 119 5.34 9.05 3.71
N HIS A 120 6.12 9.36 2.66
CA HIS A 120 7.33 8.62 2.27
C HIS A 120 8.39 8.47 3.37
N ARG A 121 8.34 9.28 4.44
CA ARG A 121 9.23 9.21 5.61
C ARG A 121 8.48 8.90 6.89
N ALA A 122 7.19 8.60 6.85
CA ALA A 122 6.42 8.43 8.06
C ALA A 122 6.62 7.01 8.62
N GLU A 123 6.91 6.90 9.92
CA GLU A 123 7.19 5.61 10.55
C GLU A 123 5.98 4.66 10.46
N ASP A 124 4.76 5.20 10.52
CA ASP A 124 3.49 4.48 10.45
C ASP A 124 3.14 3.91 9.05
N PHE A 125 3.86 4.34 8.01
CA PHE A 125 3.84 3.74 6.67
C PHE A 125 5.03 2.81 6.43
N SER A 126 5.86 2.55 7.44
CA SER A 126 6.98 1.63 7.33
C SER A 126 6.52 0.17 7.36
N CYS A 127 7.37 -0.72 6.84
CA CYS A 127 7.17 -2.16 6.98
C CYS A 127 7.14 -2.62 8.43
N GLN A 128 7.92 -1.98 9.31
CA GLN A 128 7.89 -2.30 10.73
C GLN A 128 6.56 -1.92 11.38
N ALA A 129 5.91 -0.84 10.95
CA ALA A 129 4.55 -0.50 11.40
C ALA A 129 3.52 -1.52 10.92
N TYR A 130 3.57 -1.91 9.64
CA TYR A 130 2.71 -2.97 9.09
C TYR A 130 2.86 -4.30 9.84
N GLU A 131 4.09 -4.79 10.03
CA GLU A 131 4.34 -6.04 10.76
C GLU A 131 3.89 -5.97 12.23
N ARG A 132 4.06 -4.81 12.89
CA ARG A 132 3.53 -4.60 14.24
C ARG A 132 2.01 -4.69 14.26
N ALA A 133 1.33 -4.02 13.33
CA ALA A 133 -0.12 -4.01 13.25
C ALA A 133 -0.69 -5.42 12.99
N ARG A 134 -0.08 -6.21 12.10
CA ARG A 134 -0.48 -7.60 11.87
C ARG A 134 -0.32 -8.48 13.11
N LYS A 135 0.78 -8.34 13.83
CA LYS A 135 0.99 -9.07 15.10
C LYS A 135 -0.05 -8.68 16.15
N SER A 136 -0.37 -7.38 16.26
CA SER A 136 -1.44 -6.90 17.13
C SER A 136 -2.82 -7.43 16.70
N GLY A 137 -3.05 -7.57 15.39
CA GLY A 137 -4.23 -8.22 14.79
C GLY A 137 -4.24 -9.75 14.92
N ARG A 138 -3.26 -10.36 15.61
CA ARG A 138 -3.10 -11.81 15.80
C ARG A 138 -2.94 -12.60 14.50
N CYS A 139 -2.39 -11.98 13.45
CA CYS A 139 -2.04 -12.67 12.23
C CYS A 139 -0.86 -13.61 12.48
N THR A 140 -1.04 -14.89 12.17
CA THR A 140 0.05 -15.86 12.18
C THR A 140 0.89 -15.70 10.91
N THR A 141 2.20 -15.55 11.07
CA THR A 141 3.18 -15.48 9.97
C THR A 141 3.37 -16.81 9.28
#